data_AF-G5F3H4-F1
#
_entry.id   AF-G5F3H4-F1
#
_cell.length_a   1.000
_cell.length_b   1.000
_cell.length_c   1.000
_cell.angle_alpha   90.00
_cell.angle_beta   90.00
_cell.angle_gamma   90.00
#
_symmetry.space_group_name_H-M   'P 1'
#
loop_
_entity.id
_entity.type
_entity.pdbx_description
1 polymer ?
#
loop_
_entity_poly.entity_id
_entity_poly.type
_entity_poly.pdbx_seq_one_letter_code
_entity_poly.pdbx_strand_id
1 'polypeptide(L)'
;MGKPFLTIRQQVELLEKRGMETDSETPTILRREGYYSVVNGYKDPFIDRGATARAGDDRYVRDAKFSDMYALFEFDRSLRELTFHYLIRAESTAKTAVAYCFSDVHRDRDAYLLQDCYCTRDEYARAGMNAARYADEISGLVSNPVKDATE
;
A
#
# COMPACT_ATOMS: atom_id res chain seq x y z
N MET A 1 4.32 -21.12 11.66
CA MET A 1 4.24 -22.07 10.52
C MET A 1 3.67 -21.34 9.33
N GLY A 2 4.37 -21.32 8.19
CA GLY A 2 3.82 -20.76 6.95
C GLY A 2 2.66 -21.60 6.43
N LYS A 3 1.69 -20.99 5.74
CA LYS A 3 0.64 -21.74 5.05
C LYS A 3 1.29 -22.60 3.95
N PRO A 4 0.93 -23.89 3.83
CA PRO A 4 1.53 -24.77 2.84
C PRO A 4 1.21 -24.31 1.42
N PHE A 5 2.08 -24.66 0.47
CA PHE A 5 1.80 -24.47 -0.95
C PHE A 5 0.58 -25.29 -1.35
N LEU A 6 -0.34 -24.65 -2.08
CA LEU A 6 -1.52 -25.29 -2.67
C LEU A 6 -1.50 -25.05 -4.18
N THR A 7 -1.71 -26.12 -4.94
CA THR A 7 -1.99 -26.04 -6.38
C THR A 7 -3.29 -25.28 -6.63
N ILE A 8 -3.51 -24.75 -7.84
CA ILE A 8 -4.73 -24.01 -8.19
C ILE A 8 -5.99 -24.84 -7.90
N ARG A 9 -5.98 -26.13 -8.23
CA ARG A 9 -7.08 -27.03 -7.92
C ARG A 9 -7.35 -27.12 -6.42
N GLN A 10 -6.32 -27.31 -5.60
CA GLN A 10 -6.46 -27.35 -4.14
C GLN A 10 -6.93 -26.00 -3.56
N GLN A 11 -6.58 -24.88 -4.19
CA GLN A 11 -7.07 -23.56 -3.79
C GLN A 11 -8.58 -23.43 -4.05
N VAL A 12 -9.06 -23.92 -5.20
CA VAL A 12 -10.50 -23.97 -5.52
C VAL A 12 -11.23 -24.88 -4.54
N GLU A 13 -10.75 -26.11 -4.33
CA GLU A 13 -11.33 -27.06 -3.37
C GLU A 13 -11.36 -26.48 -1.94
N LEU A 14 -10.37 -25.68 -1.55
CA LEU A 14 -10.36 -24.97 -0.26
C LEU A 14 -11.44 -23.89 -0.17
N LEU A 15 -11.68 -23.14 -1.24
CA LEU A 15 -12.73 -22.13 -1.31
C LEU A 15 -14.11 -22.77 -1.17
N GLU A 16 -14.37 -23.82 -1.96
CA GLU A 16 -15.62 -24.59 -1.92
C GLU A 16 -15.85 -25.19 -0.52
N LYS A 17 -14.81 -25.81 0.07
CA LYS A 17 -14.87 -26.37 1.44
C LYS A 17 -15.22 -25.31 2.50
N ARG A 18 -14.88 -24.05 2.26
CA ARG A 18 -15.15 -22.92 3.17
C ARG A 18 -16.49 -22.24 2.90
N GLY A 19 -17.25 -22.72 1.91
CA GLY A 19 -18.58 -22.21 1.58
C GLY A 19 -18.60 -21.15 0.48
N MET A 20 -17.51 -20.99 -0.28
CA MET A 20 -17.48 -20.11 -1.45
C MET A 20 -17.91 -20.89 -2.70
N GLU A 21 -18.88 -20.36 -3.44
CA GLU A 21 -19.23 -20.85 -4.77
C GLU A 21 -18.16 -20.42 -5.78
N THR A 22 -17.63 -21.38 -6.53
CA THR A 22 -16.63 -21.16 -7.59
C THR A 22 -17.16 -21.59 -8.95
N ASP A 23 -16.60 -21.03 -10.02
CA ASP A 23 -17.00 -21.27 -11.40
C ASP A 23 -15.81 -21.72 -12.28
N SER A 24 -16.05 -21.88 -13.59
CA SER A 24 -15.03 -22.29 -14.55
C SER A 24 -13.89 -21.29 -14.72
N GLU A 25 -14.11 -20.01 -14.40
CA GLU A 25 -13.11 -18.95 -14.54
C GLU A 25 -12.22 -18.82 -13.30
N THR A 26 -12.72 -19.26 -12.14
CA THR A 26 -12.02 -19.20 -10.86
C THR A 26 -10.58 -19.73 -10.91
N PRO A 27 -10.27 -20.92 -11.50
CA PRO A 27 -8.89 -21.40 -11.62
C PRO A 27 -7.99 -20.48 -12.44
N THR A 28 -8.51 -19.91 -13.53
CA THR A 28 -7.77 -19.01 -14.42
C THR A 28 -7.44 -17.70 -13.69
N ILE A 29 -8.42 -17.15 -12.96
CA ILE A 29 -8.24 -15.94 -12.16
C ILE A 29 -7.22 -16.18 -11.04
N LEU A 30 -7.34 -17.28 -10.28
CA LEU A 30 -6.41 -17.60 -9.21
C LEU A 30 -4.97 -17.80 -9.72
N ARG A 31 -4.80 -18.36 -10.92
CA ARG A 31 -3.49 -18.49 -11.57
C ARG A 31 -2.92 -17.14 -12.00
N ARG A 32 -3.76 -16.22 -12.48
CA ARG A 32 -3.34 -14.89 -12.96
C ARG A 32 -3.04 -13.92 -11.81
N GLU A 33 -3.95 -13.83 -10.86
CA GLU A 33 -3.96 -12.79 -9.82
C GLU A 33 -3.34 -13.27 -8.50
N GLY A 34 -3.33 -14.58 -8.28
CA GLY A 34 -2.89 -15.20 -7.05
C GLY A 34 -3.96 -15.21 -5.97
N TYR A 35 -4.04 -16.30 -5.22
CA TYR A 35 -4.98 -16.47 -4.11
C TYR A 35 -4.86 -15.37 -3.06
N TYR A 36 -3.64 -14.95 -2.72
CA TYR A 36 -3.44 -13.97 -1.65
C TYR A 36 -4.00 -12.59 -2.04
N SER A 37 -3.73 -12.15 -3.26
CA SER A 37 -4.14 -10.84 -3.77
C SER A 37 -5.66 -10.69 -3.79
N VAL A 38 -6.37 -11.72 -4.28
CA VAL A 38 -7.82 -11.68 -4.41
C VAL A 38 -8.50 -12.12 -3.12
N VAL A 39 -8.23 -13.35 -2.66
CA VAL A 39 -8.99 -13.93 -1.55
C VAL A 39 -8.60 -13.30 -0.22
N ASN A 40 -7.32 -13.28 0.15
CA ASN A 40 -6.94 -12.71 1.45
C ASN A 40 -7.08 -11.18 1.48
N GLY A 41 -6.96 -10.51 0.33
CA GLY A 41 -7.14 -9.07 0.22
C GLY A 41 -8.60 -8.61 0.37
N TYR A 42 -9.56 -9.44 -0.03
CA TYR A 42 -10.96 -9.00 -0.21
C TYR A 42 -12.01 -9.92 0.43
N LYS A 43 -11.59 -10.91 1.24
CA LYS A 43 -12.53 -11.84 1.90
C LYS A 43 -13.46 -11.19 2.92
N ASP A 44 -13.04 -10.12 3.59
CA ASP A 44 -13.69 -9.64 4.82
C ASP A 44 -15.21 -9.38 4.70
N PRO A 45 -15.73 -8.79 3.61
CA PRO A 45 -17.17 -8.62 3.42
C PRO A 45 -17.96 -9.92 3.26
N PHE A 46 -17.28 -10.99 2.83
CA PHE A 46 -17.86 -12.30 2.54
C PHE A 46 -17.75 -13.29 3.71
N ILE A 47 -17.11 -12.91 4.82
CA ILE A 47 -16.88 -13.79 5.96
C ILE A 47 -18.09 -13.84 6.89
N ASP A 48 -18.58 -15.05 7.18
CA ASP A 48 -19.46 -15.31 8.32
C ASP A 48 -18.61 -15.39 9.58
N ARG A 49 -18.61 -14.32 10.37
CA ARG A 49 -17.84 -14.22 11.62
C ARG A 49 -18.24 -15.28 12.65
N GLY A 50 -19.53 -15.63 12.72
CA GLY A 50 -20.03 -16.61 13.68
C GLY A 50 -19.60 -18.03 13.31
N ALA A 51 -19.72 -18.40 12.04
CA ALA A 51 -19.26 -19.69 11.54
C ALA A 51 -17.73 -19.80 11.59
N THR A 52 -17.01 -18.73 11.25
CA THR A 52 -15.56 -18.65 11.32
C THR A 52 -15.05 -18.87 12.75
N ALA A 53 -15.64 -18.20 13.74
CA ALA A 53 -15.25 -18.35 15.14
C ALA A 53 -15.49 -19.79 15.65
N ARG A 54 -16.56 -20.46 15.19
CA ARG A 54 -16.85 -21.86 15.57
C ARG A 54 -15.92 -22.86 14.89
N ALA A 55 -15.55 -22.63 13.63
CA ALA A 55 -14.73 -23.55 12.86
C ALA A 55 -13.23 -23.41 13.12
N GLY A 56 -12.79 -22.23 13.58
CA GLY A 56 -11.36 -21.90 13.75
C GLY A 56 -10.65 -21.61 12.42
N ASP A 57 -11.39 -21.46 11.33
CA ASP A 57 -10.91 -21.07 10.01
C ASP A 57 -11.95 -20.23 9.26
N ASP A 58 -11.53 -19.56 8.18
CA ASP A 58 -12.41 -18.69 7.38
C ASP A 58 -13.63 -19.48 6.86
N ARG A 59 -14.83 -18.97 7.13
CA ARG A 59 -16.10 -19.46 6.59
C ARG A 59 -16.84 -18.32 5.91
N TYR A 60 -17.33 -18.59 4.71
CA TYR A 60 -18.03 -17.59 3.92
C TYR A 60 -19.53 -17.58 4.22
N VAL A 61 -20.15 -16.43 4.04
CA VAL A 61 -21.61 -16.27 4.13
C VAL A 61 -22.30 -17.14 3.08
N ARG A 62 -23.56 -17.49 3.33
CA ARG A 62 -24.37 -18.28 2.39
C ARG A 62 -24.44 -17.56 1.03
N ASP A 63 -24.33 -18.34 -0.05
CA ASP A 63 -24.39 -17.87 -1.43
C ASP A 63 -23.24 -16.92 -1.82
N ALA A 64 -22.14 -16.88 -1.06
CA ALA A 64 -20.95 -16.12 -1.42
C ALA A 64 -20.30 -16.70 -2.68
N LYS A 65 -20.09 -15.86 -3.69
CA LYS A 65 -19.47 -16.26 -4.98
C LYS A 65 -18.08 -15.67 -5.13
N PHE A 66 -17.16 -16.48 -5.66
CA PHE A 66 -15.82 -16.01 -5.98
C PHE A 66 -15.85 -14.87 -7.02
N SER A 67 -16.80 -14.91 -7.97
CA SER A 67 -17.00 -13.86 -8.96
C SER A 67 -17.34 -12.50 -8.35
N ASP A 68 -18.14 -12.45 -7.28
CA ASP A 68 -18.47 -11.20 -6.59
C ASP A 68 -17.25 -10.64 -5.84
N MET A 69 -16.46 -11.51 -5.20
CA MET A 69 -15.20 -11.11 -4.58
C MET A 69 -14.19 -10.60 -5.61
N TYR A 70 -14.14 -11.25 -6.77
CA TYR A 70 -13.27 -10.85 -7.85
C TYR A 70 -13.72 -9.50 -8.46
N ALA A 71 -15.03 -9.26 -8.59
CA ALA A 71 -15.55 -7.97 -9.03
C ALA A 71 -15.17 -6.83 -8.08
N LEU A 72 -15.18 -7.08 -6.75
CA LEU A 72 -14.69 -6.11 -5.76
C LEU A 72 -13.19 -5.81 -5.94
N PHE A 73 -12.39 -6.84 -6.18
CA PHE A 73 -10.97 -6.70 -6.49
C PHE A 73 -10.72 -5.87 -7.76
N GLU A 74 -11.48 -6.12 -8.83
CA GLU A 74 -11.37 -5.36 -10.08
C GLU A 74 -11.80 -3.91 -9.89
N PHE A 75 -12.87 -3.65 -9.14
CA PHE A 75 -13.32 -2.31 -8.81
C PHE A 75 -12.23 -1.51 -8.08
N ASP A 76 -11.61 -2.08 -7.04
CA ASP A 76 -10.52 -1.42 -6.32
C ASP A 76 -9.32 -1.15 -7.23
N ARG A 77 -8.94 -2.13 -8.07
CA ARG A 77 -7.86 -1.96 -9.05
C ARG A 77 -8.13 -0.76 -9.96
N SER A 78 -9.32 -0.69 -10.56
CA SER A 78 -9.68 0.43 -11.43
C SER A 78 -9.69 1.77 -10.70
N LEU A 79 -10.15 1.79 -9.44
CA LEU A 79 -10.12 3.00 -8.61
C LEU A 79 -8.68 3.44 -8.31
N ARG A 80 -7.78 2.51 -7.99
CA ARG A 80 -6.36 2.80 -7.78
C ARG A 80 -5.70 3.34 -9.03
N GLU A 81 -5.95 2.73 -10.19
CA GLU A 81 -5.41 3.17 -11.48
C GLU A 81 -5.86 4.61 -11.80
N LEU A 82 -7.16 4.90 -11.64
CA LEU A 82 -7.71 6.24 -11.84
C LEU A 82 -7.09 7.26 -10.88
N THR A 83 -6.99 6.92 -9.60
CA THR A 83 -6.49 7.82 -8.56
C THR A 83 -5.00 8.12 -8.74
N PHE A 84 -4.21 7.10 -9.08
CA PHE A 84 -2.76 7.22 -9.22
C PHE A 84 -2.38 8.25 -10.30
N HIS A 85 -3.14 8.30 -11.40
CA HIS A 85 -2.95 9.29 -12.46
C HIS A 85 -2.99 10.73 -11.93
N TYR A 86 -3.97 11.05 -11.10
CA TYR A 86 -4.12 12.39 -10.53
C TYR A 86 -3.12 12.68 -9.42
N LEU A 87 -2.79 11.68 -8.60
CA LEU A 87 -1.80 11.82 -7.54
C LEU A 87 -0.42 12.18 -8.10
N ILE A 88 0.01 11.56 -9.19
CA ILE A 88 1.29 11.90 -9.85
C ILE A 88 1.31 13.38 -10.30
N ARG A 89 0.20 13.86 -10.87
CA ARG A 89 0.11 15.25 -11.34
C ARG A 89 0.12 16.24 -10.17
N ALA A 90 -0.63 15.93 -9.11
CA ALA A 90 -0.66 16.72 -7.89
C ALA A 90 0.73 16.77 -7.23
N GLU A 91 1.41 15.64 -7.11
CA GLU A 91 2.77 15.54 -6.58
C GLU A 91 3.75 16.36 -7.40
N SER A 92 3.72 16.25 -8.73
CA SER A 92 4.58 17.05 -9.61
C SER A 92 4.35 18.54 -9.42
N THR A 93 3.08 18.96 -9.32
CA THR A 93 2.72 20.37 -9.14
C THR A 93 3.22 20.88 -7.78
N ALA A 94 3.02 20.10 -6.72
CA ALA A 94 3.49 20.44 -5.39
C ALA A 94 5.02 20.54 -5.33
N LYS A 95 5.75 19.59 -5.93
CA LYS A 95 7.22 19.62 -6.02
C LYS A 95 7.72 20.88 -6.73
N THR A 96 7.12 21.23 -7.86
CA THR A 96 7.49 22.44 -8.60
C THR A 96 7.20 23.71 -7.80
N ALA A 97 6.03 23.79 -7.14
CA ALA A 97 5.68 24.94 -6.32
C ALA A 97 6.64 25.11 -5.13
N VAL A 98 6.95 24.02 -4.42
CA VAL A 98 7.91 24.03 -3.30
C VAL A 98 9.29 24.44 -3.79
N ALA A 99 9.79 23.85 -4.88
CA ALA A 99 11.09 24.20 -5.43
C ALA A 99 11.16 25.67 -5.86
N TYR A 100 10.11 26.19 -6.50
CA TYR A 100 10.03 27.59 -6.91
C TYR A 100 10.08 28.53 -5.69
N CYS A 101 9.19 28.34 -4.72
CA CYS A 101 9.13 29.18 -3.52
C CYS A 101 10.43 29.14 -2.73
N PHE A 102 11.03 27.96 -2.57
CA PHE A 102 12.34 27.82 -1.92
C PHE A 102 13.41 28.62 -2.66
N SER A 103 13.50 28.45 -3.99
CA SER A 103 14.55 29.09 -4.79
C SER A 103 14.36 30.61 -4.91
N ASP A 104 13.14 31.12 -4.78
CA ASP A 104 12.88 32.56 -4.77
C ASP A 104 13.42 33.24 -3.49
N VAL A 105 13.24 32.57 -2.34
CA VAL A 105 13.75 33.03 -1.03
C VAL A 105 15.25 32.77 -0.88
N HIS A 106 15.73 31.61 -1.35
CA HIS A 106 17.13 31.16 -1.22
C HIS A 106 17.78 31.01 -2.60
N ARG A 107 18.50 32.03 -3.04
CA ARG A 107 19.07 32.11 -4.39
C ARG A 107 20.47 31.53 -4.54
N ASP A 108 21.11 31.18 -3.44
CA ASP A 108 22.43 30.55 -3.45
C ASP A 108 22.36 29.13 -4.03
N ARG A 109 23.34 28.79 -4.86
CA ARG A 109 23.38 27.50 -5.59
C ARG A 109 23.29 26.29 -4.66
N ASP A 110 23.90 26.39 -3.49
CA ASP A 110 24.03 25.28 -2.55
C ASP A 110 23.00 25.37 -1.40
N ALA A 111 22.00 26.28 -1.50
CA ALA A 111 21.00 26.51 -0.46
C ALA A 111 20.20 25.24 -0.08
N TYR A 112 19.92 24.36 -1.04
CA TYR A 112 19.25 23.08 -0.78
C TYR A 112 20.03 22.15 0.16
N LEU A 113 21.34 22.36 0.31
CA LEU A 113 22.19 21.57 1.20
C LEU A 113 22.29 22.17 2.61
N LEU A 114 21.81 23.41 2.80
CA LEU A 114 21.94 24.13 4.05
C LEU A 114 20.67 23.92 4.90
N GLN A 115 20.83 23.31 6.07
CA GLN A 115 19.74 23.03 7.00
C GLN A 115 18.99 24.31 7.41
N ASP A 116 19.73 25.40 7.58
CA ASP A 116 19.21 26.71 7.97
C ASP A 116 18.27 27.33 6.92
N CYS A 117 18.26 26.82 5.68
CA CYS A 117 17.31 27.24 4.63
C CYS A 117 15.93 26.56 4.74
N TYR A 118 15.74 25.58 5.63
CA TYR A 118 14.47 24.85 5.74
C TYR A 118 13.66 25.23 6.97
N CYS A 119 14.24 25.07 8.16
CA CYS A 119 13.60 25.45 9.41
C CYS A 119 14.65 25.59 10.50
N THR A 120 14.44 26.50 11.45
CA THR A 120 15.30 26.60 12.63
C THR A 120 15.00 25.50 13.65
N ARG A 121 15.95 25.23 14.55
CA ARG A 121 15.76 24.28 15.66
C ARG A 121 14.53 24.61 16.51
N ASP A 122 14.26 25.90 16.71
CA ASP A 122 13.13 26.37 17.50
C ASP A 122 11.80 26.17 16.78
N GLU A 123 11.75 26.37 15.46
CA GLU A 123 10.57 26.07 14.64
C GLU A 123 10.29 24.57 14.61
N TYR A 124 11.34 23.75 14.48
CA TYR A 124 11.26 22.30 14.53
C TYR A 124 10.71 21.82 15.89
N ALA A 125 11.16 22.41 17.01
CA ALA A 125 10.63 22.13 18.34
C ALA A 125 9.16 22.57 18.48
N ARG A 126 8.80 23.75 17.94
CA ARG A 126 7.42 24.27 17.94
C ARG A 126 6.47 23.40 17.12
N ALA A 127 6.95 22.70 16.10
CA ALA A 127 6.19 21.70 15.35
C ALA A 127 5.96 20.38 16.12
N GLY A 128 6.40 20.28 17.38
CA GLY A 128 6.24 19.10 18.22
C GLY A 128 7.31 18.03 18.01
N MET A 129 8.37 18.34 17.24
CA MET A 129 9.48 17.41 17.02
C MET A 129 10.58 17.58 18.08
N ASN A 130 11.38 16.54 18.29
CA ASN A 130 12.40 16.54 19.34
C ASN A 130 13.62 17.38 18.92
N ALA A 131 13.76 18.57 19.51
CA ALA A 131 14.87 19.48 19.25
C ALA A 131 16.27 18.85 19.41
N ALA A 132 16.42 17.82 20.26
CA ALA A 132 17.67 17.09 20.42
C ALA A 132 18.06 16.28 19.17
N ARG A 133 17.06 15.85 18.38
CA ARG A 133 17.24 15.08 17.14
C ARG A 133 17.28 15.94 15.88
N TYR A 134 17.12 17.26 16.01
CA TYR A 134 17.08 18.20 14.89
C TYR A 134 18.25 18.00 13.92
N ALA A 135 19.49 17.98 14.42
CA ALA A 135 20.67 17.82 13.56
C ALA A 135 20.68 16.47 12.83
N ASP A 136 20.35 15.38 13.52
CA ASP A 136 20.33 14.02 12.96
C ASP A 136 19.23 13.81 11.93
N GLU A 137 18.01 14.28 12.22
CA GLU A 137 16.85 14.10 11.35
C GLU A 137 16.94 14.99 10.11
N ILE A 138 17.33 16.25 10.27
CA ILE A 138 17.53 17.14 9.11
C ILE A 138 18.74 16.68 8.29
N SER A 139 19.82 16.23 8.93
CA SER A 139 20.94 15.65 8.19
C SER A 139 20.50 14.43 7.40
N GLY A 140 19.68 13.54 7.97
CA GLY A 140 19.16 12.36 7.28
C GLY A 140 18.27 12.67 6.06
N LEU A 141 17.64 13.84 6.02
CA LEU A 141 16.84 14.29 4.88
C LEU A 141 17.68 14.87 3.73
N VAL A 142 18.81 15.49 4.06
CA VAL A 142 19.72 16.12 3.09
C VAL A 142 20.80 15.14 2.61
N SER A 143 21.19 14.18 3.44
CA SER A 143 22.12 13.10 3.06
C SER A 143 21.37 12.00 2.31
N ASN A 144 21.54 12.00 0.99
CA ASN A 144 21.01 11.02 0.06
C ASN A 144 21.30 9.56 0.52
N PRO A 145 20.32 8.68 0.71
CA PRO A 145 20.55 7.23 0.77
C PRO A 145 20.74 6.70 -0.67
N VAL A 146 21.76 7.23 -1.36
CA VAL A 146 22.37 6.55 -2.51
C VAL A 146 23.78 6.18 -2.08
N LYS A 147 23.85 5.27 -1.12
CA LYS A 147 25.00 4.40 -0.92
C LYS A 147 24.46 2.98 -0.92
N ASP A 148 25.05 2.16 -1.78
CA ASP A 148 24.87 0.71 -1.93
C ASP A 148 23.82 0.28 -2.98
N ALA A 149 24.06 0.71 -4.22
CA ALA A 149 23.68 -0.04 -5.42
C ALA A 149 24.88 -0.11 -6.39
N THR A 150 26.03 -0.58 -5.89
CA THR A 150 27.17 -1.04 -6.71
C THR A 150 28.10 -1.86 -5.82
N GLU A 151 27.90 -3.19 -5.83
CA GLU A 151 28.86 -4.30 -6.03
C GLU A 151 28.24 -5.63 -5.58
#